data_AF-A0A928ULI3-F1
#
_entry.id   AF-A0A928ULI3-F1
#
_cell.length_a   1.000
_cell.length_b   1.000
_cell.length_c   1.000
_cell.angle_alpha   90.00
_cell.angle_beta   90.00
_cell.angle_gamma   90.00
#
_symmetry.space_group_name_H-M   'P 1'
#
loop_
_entity.id
_entity.type
_entity.pdbx_description
1 polymer ?
#
loop_
_entity_poly.entity_id
_entity_poly.type
_entity_poly.pdbx_seq_one_letter_code
_entity_poly.pdbx_strand_id
1 'polypeptide(L)' 'MDNKQLLKKRIEQIELQIKRLSQSTSSNEVSESLHNSLILQKAILKKDLENLNKNPLVEKIKKIMPHQEKLICDYFN' A
#
# COMPACT_ATOMS: atom_id res chain seq x y z
N MET A 1 -6.64 20.81 9.43
CA MET A 1 -5.68 19.68 9.36
C MET A 1 -5.81 19.08 7.97
N ASP A 2 -4.74 19.03 7.18
CA ASP A 2 -4.82 18.57 5.78
C ASP A 2 -5.17 17.08 5.68
N ASN A 3 -6.07 16.73 4.76
CA ASN A 3 -6.54 15.35 4.55
C ASN A 3 -5.38 14.37 4.28
N LYS A 4 -4.34 14.83 3.58
CA LYS A 4 -3.10 14.10 3.33
C LYS A 4 -2.31 13.79 4.61
N GLN A 5 -2.27 14.71 5.57
CA GLN A 5 -1.60 14.48 6.85
C GLN A 5 -2.38 13.50 7.72
N LEU A 6 -3.71 13.54 7.66
CA LEU A 6 -4.58 12.58 8.36
C LEU A 6 -4.35 11.15 7.86
N LEU A 7 -4.29 10.97 6.53
CA LEU A 7 -3.98 9.67 5.90
C LEU A 7 -2.61 9.14 6.31
N LYS A 8 -1.57 9.98 6.29
CA LYS A 8 -0.22 9.59 6.74
C LYS A 8 -0.21 9.12 8.18
N LYS A 9 -0.84 9.88 9.10
CA LYS A 9 -0.96 9.48 10.51
C LYS A 9 -1.69 8.14 10.65
N ARG A 10 -2.75 7.92 9.88
CA ARG A 10 -3.52 6.67 9.96
C ARG A 10 -2.75 5.45 9.46
N ILE A 11 -1.96 5.62 8.40
CA ILE A 11 -1.03 4.58 7.91
C ILE A 11 0.00 4.23 8.98
N GLU A 12 0.61 5.25 9.61
CA GLU A 12 1.62 5.05 10.67
C GLU A 12 1.05 4.31 11.88
N GLN A 13 -0.18 4.64 12.30
CA GLN A 13 -0.87 3.93 13.37
C GLN A 13 -1.11 2.45 13.04
N ILE A 14 -1.51 2.13 11.81
CA ILE A 14 -1.70 0.74 11.37
C ILE A 14 -0.36 -0.01 11.30
N GLU A 15 0.72 0.65 10.86
CA GLU A 15 2.06 0.04 10.87
C GLU A 15 2.53 -0.31 12.29
N LEU A 16 2.27 0.57 13.26
CA LEU A 16 2.54 0.27 14.67
C LEU A 16 1.71 -0.89 15.20
N GLN A 17 0.43 -0.99 14.82
CA GLN A 17 -0.43 -2.11 15.20
C GLN A 17 0.07 -3.43 14.60
N ILE A 18 0.43 -3.45 13.31
CA ILE A 18 1.02 -4.61 12.64
C ILE A 18 2.31 -5.04 13.34
N LYS A 19 3.20 -4.08 13.66
CA LYS A 19 4.47 -4.37 14.34
C LYS A 19 4.25 -4.98 15.73
N ARG A 20 3.25 -4.50 16.47
CA ARG A 20 2.88 -5.07 17.77
C ARG A 20 2.30 -6.47 17.62
N LEU A 21 1.41 -6.66 16.65
CA LEU A 21 0.82 -7.97 16.34
C LEU A 21 1.86 -9.00 15.88
N SER A 22 2.86 -8.58 15.09
CA SER A 22 3.93 -9.47 14.64
C SER A 22 4.91 -9.84 15.76
N GLN A 23 4.98 -9.01 16.82
CA GLN A 23 5.80 -9.29 18.00
C GLN A 23 5.08 -10.19 19.01
N SER A 24 3.74 -10.19 19.04
CA SER A 24 2.96 -11.13 19.84
C SER A 24 2.95 -12.51 19.17
N THR A 25 3.64 -13.47 19.78
CA THR A 25 3.84 -14.87 19.33
C THR A 25 2.58 -15.76 19.31
N SER A 26 1.38 -15.21 19.51
CA SER A 26 0.15 -16.00 19.44
C SER A 26 -0.29 -16.13 17.97
N SER A 27 0.17 -17.18 17.29
CA SER A 27 -0.37 -17.63 16.00
C SER A 27 -1.71 -18.33 16.21
N ASN A 28 -2.75 -17.55 16.48
CA ASN A 28 -4.12 -18.03 16.53
C ASN A 28 -4.88 -17.47 15.33
N GLU A 29 -5.89 -18.18 14.84
CA GLU A 29 -6.64 -17.80 13.63
C GLU A 29 -7.18 -16.35 13.69
N VAL A 30 -7.53 -15.89 14.90
CA VAL A 30 -7.99 -14.52 15.16
C VAL A 30 -6.87 -13.48 14.96
N SER A 31 -5.64 -13.75 15.37
CA SER A 31 -4.52 -12.81 15.21
C SER A 31 -4.05 -12.74 13.75
N GLU A 32 -4.11 -13.86 13.03
CA GLU A 32 -3.84 -13.92 11.59
C GLU A 32 -4.90 -13.16 10.78
N SER A 33 -6.18 -13.38 11.08
CA SER A 33 -7.29 -12.64 10.46
C SER A 33 -7.18 -11.13 10.71
N LEU A 34 -6.87 -10.74 11.95
CA LEU A 34 -6.64 -9.33 12.29
C LEU A 34 -5.43 -8.74 11.57
N HIS A 35 -4.32 -9.47 11.50
CA HIS A 35 -3.13 -9.06 10.76
C HIS A 35 -3.44 -8.85 9.26
N ASN A 36 -4.13 -9.80 8.63
CA ASN A 36 -4.54 -9.72 7.23
C ASN A 36 -5.45 -8.51 6.97
N SER A 37 -6.41 -8.24 7.86
CA SER A 37 -7.27 -7.06 7.78
C SER A 37 -6.47 -5.75 7.87
N LEU A 38 -5.48 -5.67 8.76
CA LEU A 38 -4.62 -4.48 8.89
C LEU A 38 -3.75 -4.26 7.66
N ILE A 39 -3.24 -5.33 7.03
CA ILE A 39 -2.50 -5.24 5.78
C ILE A 39 -3.38 -4.69 4.65
N LEU A 40 -4.62 -5.18 4.54
CA LEU A 40 -5.59 -4.69 3.55
C LEU A 40 -5.94 -3.22 3.78
N GLN A 41 -6.24 -2.84 5.02
CA GLN A 41 -6.54 -1.45 5.38
C GLN A 41 -5.36 -0.51 5.06
N LYS A 42 -4.13 -0.93 5.37
CA LYS A 42 -2.91 -0.20 4.99
C LYS A 42 -2.80 -0.01 3.48
N ALA A 43 -3.10 -1.04 2.68
CA ALA A 43 -3.04 -0.96 1.23
C ALA A 43 -4.07 0.03 0.66
N ILE A 44 -5.30 0.03 1.18
CA ILE A 44 -6.35 0.98 0.80
C ILE A 44 -5.91 2.43 1.10
N LEU A 45 -5.44 2.69 2.32
CA LEU A 45 -5.02 4.05 2.70
C LEU A 45 -3.81 4.53 1.90
N LYS A 46 -2.87 3.63 1.54
CA LYS A 46 -1.78 3.95 0.62
C LYS A 46 -2.31 4.33 -0.75
N LYS A 47 -3.29 3.58 -1.27
CA LYS A 47 -3.93 3.88 -2.56
C LYS A 47 -4.62 5.24 -2.54
N ASP A 48 -5.32 5.58 -1.47
CA ASP A 48 -5.96 6.89 -1.30
C ASP A 48 -4.94 8.02 -1.23
N LEU A 49 -3.83 7.81 -0.52
CA LEU A 49 -2.73 8.75 -0.45
C LEU A 49 -2.06 8.95 -1.83
N GLU A 50 -1.89 7.88 -2.60
CA GLU A 50 -1.41 7.95 -3.98
C GLU A 50 -2.40 8.71 -4.86
N ASN A 51 -3.70 8.43 -4.75
CA ASN A 51 -4.74 9.13 -5.52
C ASN A 51 -4.78 10.62 -5.19
N LEU A 52 -4.62 11.02 -3.92
CA LEU A 52 -4.49 12.42 -3.53
C LEU A 52 -3.18 13.07 -4.02
N ASN A 53 -2.14 12.27 -4.23
CA ASN A 53 -0.86 12.72 -4.78
C ASN A 53 -0.78 12.62 -6.30
N LYS A 54 -1.79 12.06 -6.98
CA LYS A 54 -1.85 12.02 -8.44
C LYS A 54 -1.95 13.44 -8.96
N ASN A 55 -0.79 13.99 -9.25
CA ASN A 55 -0.64 15.22 -9.98
C ASN A 55 -1.04 14.91 -11.44
N PRO A 56 -1.96 15.67 -12.07
CA PRO A 56 -2.35 15.44 -13.47
C PRO A 56 -1.16 15.43 -14.44
N LEU A 57 -0.04 16.05 -14.05
CA LEU A 57 1.25 15.98 -14.74
C LEU A 57 1.87 14.56 -14.74
N VAL A 58 1.79 13.81 -13.64
CA VAL A 58 2.33 12.45 -13.54
C VAL A 58 1.52 11.47 -14.38
N GLU A 59 0.19 11.63 -14.46
CA GLU A 59 -0.65 10.82 -15.35
C GLU A 59 -0.39 11.14 -16.82
N LYS A 60 -0.11 12.41 -17.17
CA LYS A 60 0.36 12.76 -18.52
C LYS A 60 1.70 12.10 -18.82
N ILE A 61 2.68 12.14 -17.92
CA ILE A 61 3.98 11.51 -18.12
C ILE A 61 3.86 9.98 -18.24
N LYS A 62 3.01 9.32 -17.44
CA LYS A 62 2.74 7.88 -17.57
C LYS A 62 2.13 7.49 -18.92
N LYS A 63 1.31 8.36 -19.54
CA LYS A 63 0.77 8.12 -20.89
C LYS A 63 1.81 8.32 -22.00
N ILE A 64 2.85 9.10 -21.74
CA ILE A 64 3.93 9.40 -22.69
C ILE A 64 5.08 8.39 -22.56
N MET A 65 5.20 7.73 -21.41
CA MET A 65 6.19 6.67 -21.20
C MET A 65 5.73 5.40 -21.94
N PRO A 66 6.47 4.91 -22.96
CA PRO A 66 6.12 3.67 -23.63
C PRO A 66 6.15 2.54 -22.60
N HIS A 67 5.04 1.82 -22.48
CA HIS A 67 4.97 0.62 -21.67
C HIS A 67 5.92 -0.39 -22.32
N GLN A 68 7.09 -0.63 -21.71
CA GLN A 68 7.91 -1.77 -22.11
C GLN A 68 7.20 -3.03 -21.58
N GLU A 69 6.28 -3.55 -22.39
CA GLU A 69 5.75 -4.90 -22.21
C GLU A 69 6.95 -5.85 -22.33
N LYS A 70 7.48 -6.30 -21.19
CA LYS A 70 8.34 -7.47 -21.19
C LYS A 70 7.47 -8.61 -21.67
N LEU A 71 7.70 -9.06 -22.89
CA LEU A 71 7.00 -10.21 -23.44
C LEU A 71 7.38 -11.42 -22.58
N ILE A 72 6.46 -12.38 -22.44
CA ILE A 72 6.69 -13.58 -21.61
C ILE A 72 7.99 -14.31 -22.00
N CYS A 73 8.42 -14.19 -23.26
CA CYS A 73 9.68 -14.73 -23.76
C CYS A 73 10.94 -14.13 -23.11
N ASP A 74 10.88 -12.90 -22.57
CA ASP A 74 12.04 -12.27 -21.90
C ASP A 74 12.34 -12.89 -20.53
N TYR A 75 11.45 -13.75 -20.01
CA TYR A 75 11.61 -14.43 -18.72
C TYR A 75 12.28 -15.81 -18.81
N PHE A 76 12.49 -16.33 -20.02
CA PHE A 76 13.01 -17.70 -20.25
C PHE A 76 14.42 -17.73 -20.86
N ASN A 77 15.17 -16.63 -20.81
CA ASN A 77 16.59 -16.57 -21.20
C ASN A 77 17.52 -16.73 -19.99
#